data_AF-A0A7J6SI03-F1
#
_entry.id   AF-A0A7J6SI03-F1
#
_cell.length_a   1.000
_cell.length_b   1.000
_cell.length_c   1.000
_cell.angle_alpha   90.00
_cell.angle_beta   90.00
_cell.angle_gamma   90.00
#
_symmetry.space_group_name_H-M   'P 1'
#
loop_
_entity.id
_entity.type
_entity.pdbx_description
1 polymer ?
#
loop_
_entity_poly.entity_id
_entity_poly.type
_entity_poly.pdbx_seq_one_letter_code
_entity_poly.pdbx_strand_id
1 'polypeptide(L)'
;MNKTEVEQFDTPSSSSRQSSSASLDSEASASGRESLSQWEEGLDGWCGLSSVLSSSAEEDPSCPRQAQASALPAAVSEDPPDGMVACSAVRINMQVHAPMFDIVTGAVNLLNSLFIGVAMYYPDFPSTLEPVWIDALQRILILALVAEFFIRVLADEWMWFLSLGNCIDAFLVWVPGFLTVWILRPFFNLRANVLGNLMVLRLLRVRELVKGVRAVSGFRELWIMVQGFTDSARMLFWTYAIIGLVHLLFGLLALQVIGRSGEFEGDEYVQSLFGSLGNSMFTLFQVMTLDSWAGSVVRPIMHTSPLGLVLVLLFIGVSSFVLFNLVTAIVVEQAFSAVSTDEELLASTRHSNQKETVEGLKKLFD
;
A
#
# COMPACT_ATOMS: atom_id res chain seq x y z
N MET A 1 -30.14 -42.15 -60.69
CA MET A 1 -28.89 -42.79 -61.17
C MET A 1 -27.77 -41.86 -60.73
N ASN A 2 -26.77 -42.22 -59.94
CA ASN A 2 -26.25 -43.54 -59.59
C ASN A 2 -25.68 -43.55 -58.15
N LYS A 3 -25.67 -44.75 -57.55
CA LYS A 3 -25.18 -45.12 -56.22
C LYS A 3 -23.64 -45.23 -56.17
N THR A 4 -23.09 -45.10 -54.97
CA THR A 4 -21.96 -45.89 -54.39
C THR A 4 -21.84 -45.45 -52.91
N GLU A 5 -22.29 -46.20 -51.88
CA GLU A 5 -21.65 -47.34 -51.17
C GLU A 5 -20.14 -47.13 -50.91
N VAL A 6 -19.52 -47.40 -49.76
CA VAL A 6 -19.81 -47.78 -48.36
C VAL A 6 -18.39 -47.76 -47.74
N GLU A 7 -18.18 -47.26 -46.53
CA GLU A 7 -17.29 -47.96 -45.58
C GLU A 7 -17.51 -47.47 -44.14
N GLN A 8 -17.71 -48.47 -43.29
CA GLN A 8 -18.12 -48.41 -41.90
C GLN A 8 -16.90 -48.88 -41.10
N PHE A 9 -16.39 -48.05 -40.18
CA PHE A 9 -15.26 -48.41 -39.33
C PHE A 9 -15.68 -48.35 -37.86
N ASP A 10 -15.60 -49.50 -37.21
CA ASP A 10 -16.04 -49.77 -35.85
C ASP A 10 -15.24 -48.99 -34.79
N THR A 11 -15.93 -48.38 -33.83
CA THR A 11 -15.32 -47.84 -32.60
C THR A 11 -15.35 -48.90 -31.49
N PRO A 12 -14.23 -49.20 -30.82
CA PRO A 12 -14.23 -50.14 -29.71
C PRO A 12 -14.74 -49.50 -28.40
N SER A 13 -15.32 -50.37 -27.59
CA SER A 13 -16.07 -50.19 -26.35
C SER A 13 -15.33 -49.51 -25.20
N SER A 14 -16.11 -48.79 -24.39
CA SER A 14 -15.72 -47.90 -23.30
C SER A 14 -15.65 -48.56 -21.90
N SER A 15 -15.22 -49.82 -21.79
CA SER A 15 -15.34 -50.55 -20.50
C SER A 15 -14.03 -50.83 -19.74
N SER A 16 -12.89 -50.24 -20.13
CA SER A 16 -11.59 -50.57 -19.49
C SER A 16 -10.78 -49.38 -18.95
N ARG A 17 -11.30 -48.15 -18.97
CA ARG A 17 -10.59 -46.96 -18.41
C ARG A 17 -11.05 -46.49 -17.04
N GLN A 18 -12.09 -47.09 -16.46
CA GLN A 18 -12.65 -46.65 -15.17
C GLN A 18 -11.97 -47.23 -13.93
N SER A 19 -11.08 -48.23 -14.06
CA SER A 19 -10.41 -48.86 -12.90
C SER A 19 -9.08 -48.22 -12.51
N SER A 20 -8.45 -47.39 -13.36
CA SER A 20 -7.17 -46.72 -13.03
C SER A 20 -7.30 -45.32 -12.47
N SER A 21 -8.43 -44.63 -12.68
CA SER A 21 -8.64 -43.29 -12.11
C SER A 21 -9.04 -43.33 -10.63
N ALA A 22 -9.73 -44.40 -10.20
CA ALA A 22 -10.18 -44.53 -8.81
C ALA A 22 -9.06 -44.80 -7.79
N SER A 23 -7.93 -45.38 -8.21
CA SER A 23 -6.79 -45.64 -7.31
C SER A 23 -5.93 -44.39 -7.10
N LEU A 24 -5.71 -43.59 -8.15
CA LEU A 24 -4.90 -42.37 -8.11
C LEU A 24 -5.55 -41.25 -7.30
N ASP A 25 -6.89 -41.16 -7.32
CA ASP A 25 -7.62 -40.17 -6.52
C ASP A 25 -7.62 -40.50 -5.01
N SER A 26 -7.42 -41.78 -4.64
CA SER A 26 -7.36 -42.18 -3.22
C SER A 26 -6.01 -41.88 -2.57
N GLU A 27 -4.89 -42.00 -3.31
CA GLU A 27 -3.54 -41.68 -2.81
C GLU A 27 -3.30 -40.16 -2.71
N ALA A 28 -3.87 -39.37 -3.63
CA ALA A 28 -3.79 -37.90 -3.55
C ALA A 28 -4.60 -37.32 -2.37
N SER A 29 -5.72 -37.94 -2.01
CA SER A 29 -6.57 -37.52 -0.88
C SER A 29 -5.99 -37.91 0.50
N ALA A 30 -5.12 -38.92 0.56
CA ALA A 30 -4.42 -39.33 1.77
C ALA A 30 -3.18 -38.45 2.04
N SER A 31 -2.38 -38.16 1.01
CA SER A 31 -1.19 -37.30 1.12
C SER A 31 -1.53 -35.83 1.46
N GLY A 32 -2.66 -35.32 0.96
CA GLY A 32 -3.15 -33.98 1.33
C GLY A 32 -3.66 -33.86 2.77
N ARG A 33 -4.11 -34.98 3.38
CA ARG A 33 -4.60 -35.00 4.77
C ARG A 33 -3.48 -35.07 5.80
N GLU A 34 -2.37 -35.75 5.50
CA GLU A 34 -1.19 -35.79 6.38
C GLU A 34 -0.44 -34.45 6.41
N SER A 35 -0.43 -33.69 5.30
CA SER A 35 0.23 -32.37 5.31
C SER A 35 -0.57 -31.33 6.09
N LEU A 36 -1.91 -31.35 6.02
CA LEU A 36 -2.78 -30.44 6.78
C LEU A 36 -2.71 -30.66 8.31
N SER A 37 -2.61 -31.91 8.77
CA SER A 37 -2.40 -32.19 10.20
C SER A 37 -1.05 -31.69 10.73
N GLN A 38 -0.03 -31.62 9.86
CA GLN A 38 1.31 -31.15 10.22
C GLN A 38 1.39 -29.61 10.35
N TRP A 39 0.44 -28.88 9.75
CA TRP A 39 0.30 -27.44 9.92
C TRP A 39 -0.60 -27.07 11.12
N GLU A 40 -1.55 -27.92 11.52
CA GLU A 40 -2.40 -27.70 12.71
C GLU A 40 -1.61 -27.84 14.02
N GLU A 41 -0.67 -28.80 14.13
CA GLU A 41 0.19 -28.94 15.33
C GLU A 41 1.17 -27.76 15.54
N GLY A 42 1.44 -26.97 14.51
CA GLY A 42 2.29 -25.78 14.60
C GLY A 42 1.59 -24.51 15.11
N LEU A 43 0.26 -24.47 15.05
CA LEU A 43 -0.55 -23.31 15.44
C LEU A 43 -1.02 -23.36 16.90
N ASP A 44 -1.11 -24.56 17.50
CA ASP A 44 -1.46 -24.74 18.91
C ASP A 44 -0.37 -24.26 19.89
N GLY A 45 0.88 -24.11 19.41
CA GLY A 45 2.00 -23.59 20.20
C GLY A 45 1.95 -22.08 20.49
N TRP A 46 1.12 -21.31 19.78
CA TRP A 46 1.02 -19.85 19.94
C TRP A 46 -0.24 -19.38 20.70
N CYS A 47 -1.21 -20.26 20.93
CA CYS A 47 -2.40 -19.97 21.75
C CYS A 47 -2.17 -20.15 23.27
N GLY A 48 -1.04 -20.74 23.68
CA GLY A 48 -0.70 -21.00 25.09
C GLY A 48 -0.21 -19.79 25.91
N LEU A 49 -0.03 -18.61 25.30
CA LEU A 49 0.39 -17.38 25.99
C LEU A 49 -0.78 -16.45 26.39
N SER A 50 -2.02 -16.81 26.03
CA SER A 50 -3.24 -16.08 26.42
C SER A 50 -3.96 -16.67 27.64
N SER A 51 -3.58 -17.86 28.12
CA SER A 51 -4.30 -18.61 29.16
C SER A 51 -3.73 -18.48 30.58
N VAL A 52 -2.77 -17.57 30.82
CA VAL A 52 -2.15 -17.36 32.15
C VAL A 52 -2.77 -16.18 32.93
N LEU A 53 -3.79 -15.49 32.40
CA LEU A 53 -4.41 -14.32 33.08
C LEU A 53 -5.94 -14.36 33.26
N SER A 54 -6.58 -15.52 33.16
CA SER A 54 -8.04 -15.65 33.42
C SER A 54 -8.43 -16.74 34.41
N SER A 55 -7.52 -17.15 35.30
CA SER A 55 -7.82 -18.05 36.42
C SER A 55 -8.02 -17.25 37.71
N SER A 56 -9.27 -16.88 38.00
CA SER A 56 -9.85 -16.77 39.35
C SER A 56 -11.27 -16.19 39.27
N ALA A 57 -12.26 -17.03 38.96
CA ALA A 57 -13.67 -16.84 39.33
C ALA A 57 -14.48 -18.08 38.93
N GLU A 58 -14.35 -19.17 39.67
CA GLU A 58 -15.37 -20.22 39.72
C GLU A 58 -16.37 -19.83 40.81
N GLU A 59 -17.61 -19.50 40.41
CA GLU A 59 -18.76 -19.45 41.31
C GLU A 59 -19.63 -20.70 41.07
N ASP A 60 -19.82 -21.42 42.17
CA ASP A 60 -20.57 -22.68 42.34
C ASP A 60 -22.09 -22.40 42.44
N PRO A 61 -22.98 -23.08 41.69
CA PRO A 61 -24.40 -22.74 41.69
C PRO A 61 -25.18 -23.57 42.71
N SER A 62 -25.17 -23.17 43.99
CA SER A 62 -26.06 -23.80 44.98
C SER A 62 -26.40 -22.95 46.23
N CYS A 63 -27.24 -21.90 46.11
CA CYS A 63 -28.27 -21.57 47.12
C CYS A 63 -29.17 -20.37 46.75
N PRO A 64 -30.46 -20.34 47.19
CA PRO A 64 -31.45 -19.35 46.75
C PRO A 64 -31.63 -18.13 47.69
N ARG A 65 -32.07 -17.02 47.08
CA ARG A 65 -32.76 -15.81 47.62
C ARG A 65 -32.92 -15.68 49.14
N GLN A 66 -32.45 -14.57 49.72
CA GLN A 66 -33.28 -13.64 50.53
C GLN A 66 -32.57 -12.34 50.93
N ALA A 67 -33.41 -11.32 51.13
CA ALA A 67 -33.11 -9.94 51.51
C ALA A 67 -32.50 -9.78 52.91
N GLN A 68 -31.68 -8.73 53.11
CA GLN A 68 -31.88 -7.74 54.17
C GLN A 68 -30.85 -6.60 54.14
N ALA A 69 -31.32 -5.43 54.57
CA ALA A 69 -30.63 -4.16 54.65
C ALA A 69 -29.65 -4.06 55.85
N SER A 70 -28.92 -2.94 55.86
CA SER A 70 -28.26 -2.25 56.98
C SER A 70 -26.81 -2.66 57.33
N ALA A 71 -25.88 -1.73 57.09
CA ALA A 71 -25.11 -1.00 58.10
C ALA A 71 -23.72 -0.58 57.57
N LEU A 72 -23.48 0.74 57.54
CA LEU A 72 -22.15 1.36 57.44
C LEU A 72 -21.26 0.96 58.63
N PRO A 73 -19.93 1.09 58.48
CA PRO A 73 -19.29 2.15 59.27
C PRO A 73 -18.43 3.09 58.42
N ALA A 74 -18.37 4.33 58.90
CA ALA A 74 -17.61 5.45 58.38
C ALA A 74 -16.10 5.33 58.65
N ALA A 75 -15.34 6.22 57.98
CA ALA A 75 -13.88 6.48 58.01
C ALA A 75 -13.13 5.75 56.89
N VAL A 76 -12.36 6.38 56.00
CA VAL A 76 -11.52 7.58 56.12
C VAL A 76 -11.58 8.35 54.79
N SER A 77 -11.75 9.67 54.87
CA SER A 77 -11.60 10.61 53.77
C SER A 77 -10.11 10.87 53.50
N GLU A 78 -9.60 10.38 52.37
CA GLU A 78 -8.47 10.98 51.67
C GLU A 78 -8.88 11.18 50.20
N ASP A 79 -9.43 12.36 49.90
CA ASP A 79 -9.62 12.82 48.53
C ASP A 79 -8.25 13.22 47.95
N PRO A 80 -7.79 12.69 46.80
CA PRO A 80 -6.79 13.38 46.01
C PRO A 80 -7.48 14.49 45.18
N PRO A 81 -6.82 15.63 44.91
CA PRO A 81 -7.42 16.74 44.17
C PRO A 81 -7.40 16.48 42.65
N ASP A 82 -7.97 15.37 42.17
CA ASP A 82 -7.75 14.91 40.78
C ASP A 82 -8.99 14.96 39.88
N GLY A 83 -10.15 15.41 40.40
CA GLY A 83 -11.40 15.49 39.62
C GLY A 83 -11.34 16.48 38.45
N MET A 84 -10.58 17.58 38.57
CA MET A 84 -10.41 18.56 37.48
C MET A 84 -9.40 18.10 36.42
N VAL A 85 -8.31 17.44 36.83
CA VAL A 85 -7.27 16.97 35.90
C VAL A 85 -7.78 15.79 35.08
N ALA A 86 -8.45 14.82 35.72
CA ALA A 86 -9.06 13.69 35.03
C ALA A 86 -10.14 14.13 34.02
N CYS A 87 -11.00 15.08 34.39
CA CYS A 87 -12.03 15.60 33.48
C CYS A 87 -11.43 16.38 32.30
N SER A 88 -10.31 17.09 32.53
CA SER A 88 -9.58 17.78 31.46
C SER A 88 -8.86 16.81 30.50
N ALA A 89 -8.22 15.76 31.03
CA ALA A 89 -7.54 14.74 30.22
C ALA A 89 -8.54 13.96 29.34
N VAL A 90 -9.68 13.58 29.90
CA VAL A 90 -10.78 12.92 29.15
C VAL A 90 -11.35 13.83 28.05
N ARG A 91 -11.48 15.13 28.32
CA ARG A 91 -12.01 16.09 27.35
C ARG A 91 -11.02 16.40 26.23
N ILE A 92 -9.72 16.43 26.53
CA ILE A 92 -8.64 16.59 25.54
C ILE A 92 -8.59 15.35 24.64
N ASN A 93 -8.61 14.16 25.22
CA ASN A 93 -8.61 12.90 24.46
C ASN A 93 -9.81 12.81 23.49
N MET A 94 -11.01 13.16 23.96
CA MET A 94 -12.23 13.17 23.11
C MET A 94 -12.17 14.20 21.97
N GLN A 95 -11.48 15.33 22.14
CA GLN A 95 -11.35 16.37 21.12
C GLN A 95 -10.27 16.06 20.07
N VAL A 96 -9.17 15.43 20.48
CA VAL A 96 -8.05 15.08 19.58
C VAL A 96 -8.43 13.97 18.60
N HIS A 97 -9.30 13.04 19.00
CA HIS A 97 -9.83 12.01 18.10
C HIS A 97 -11.00 12.47 17.23
N ALA A 98 -11.42 13.72 17.33
CA ALA A 98 -12.48 14.24 16.47
C ALA A 98 -11.97 14.34 15.01
N PRO A 99 -12.76 13.93 14.01
CA PRO A 99 -12.36 14.03 12.60
C PRO A 99 -12.08 15.48 12.17
N MET A 100 -12.71 16.45 12.84
CA MET A 100 -12.46 17.87 12.64
C MET A 100 -11.02 18.28 12.96
N PHE A 101 -10.38 17.64 13.94
CA PHE A 101 -8.99 17.94 14.31
C PHE A 101 -8.03 17.56 13.17
N ASP A 102 -8.18 16.35 12.62
CA ASP A 102 -7.39 15.88 11.48
C ASP A 102 -7.61 16.72 10.21
N ILE A 103 -8.84 17.20 9.98
CA ILE A 103 -9.16 18.11 8.87
C ILE A 103 -8.44 19.46 9.04
N VAL A 104 -8.48 20.04 10.24
CA VAL A 104 -7.83 21.32 10.53
C VAL A 104 -6.32 21.21 10.37
N THR A 105 -5.70 20.18 10.95
CA THR A 105 -4.26 19.94 10.82
C THR A 105 -3.87 19.72 9.35
N GLY A 106 -4.66 18.94 8.61
CA GLY A 106 -4.48 18.74 7.18
C GLY A 106 -4.55 20.06 6.39
N ALA A 107 -5.51 20.93 6.71
CA ALA A 107 -5.65 22.24 6.07
C ALA A 107 -4.46 23.17 6.37
N VAL A 108 -3.95 23.19 7.60
CA VAL A 108 -2.75 23.95 7.98
C VAL A 108 -1.53 23.47 7.20
N ASN A 109 -1.36 22.14 7.08
CA ASN A 109 -0.28 21.55 6.29
C ASN A 109 -0.39 21.85 4.78
N LEU A 110 -1.60 21.81 4.23
CA LEU A 110 -1.88 22.18 2.84
C LEU A 110 -1.50 23.65 2.60
N LEU A 111 -1.96 24.53 3.49
CA LEU A 111 -1.72 25.96 3.40
C LEU A 111 -0.22 26.28 3.48
N ASN A 112 0.50 25.65 4.42
CA ASN A 112 1.96 25.79 4.52
C ASN A 112 2.67 25.30 3.24
N SER A 113 2.19 24.21 2.63
CA SER A 113 2.76 23.68 1.38
C SER A 113 2.49 24.60 0.18
N LEU A 114 1.31 25.21 0.12
CA LEU A 114 0.94 26.19 -0.90
C LEU A 114 1.87 27.41 -0.86
N PHE A 115 2.15 27.95 0.33
CA PHE A 115 3.08 29.08 0.47
C PHE A 115 4.49 28.75 0.02
N ILE A 116 4.96 27.52 0.26
CA ILE A 116 6.24 27.03 -0.27
C ILE A 116 6.22 27.00 -1.81
N GLY A 117 5.12 26.51 -2.41
CA GLY A 117 4.96 26.49 -3.86
C GLY A 117 4.95 27.89 -4.48
N VAL A 118 4.26 28.84 -3.86
CA VAL A 118 4.26 30.25 -4.28
C VAL A 118 5.65 30.87 -4.20
N ALA A 119 6.39 30.60 -3.13
CA ALA A 119 7.78 31.05 -2.99
C ALA A 119 8.70 30.46 -4.07
N MET A 120 8.42 29.24 -4.55
CA MET A 120 9.19 28.60 -5.63
C MET A 120 8.81 29.12 -7.03
N TYR A 121 7.56 29.50 -7.24
CA TYR A 121 7.08 30.01 -8.54
C TYR A 121 7.65 31.40 -8.90
N TYR A 122 8.04 32.19 -7.90
CA TYR A 122 8.62 33.52 -8.08
C TYR A 122 10.09 33.60 -7.60
N PRO A 123 11.05 32.98 -8.31
CA PRO A 123 12.45 32.91 -7.88
C PRO A 123 13.20 34.25 -7.93
N ASP A 124 12.74 35.20 -8.76
CA ASP A 124 13.43 36.48 -9.04
C ASP A 124 12.87 37.68 -8.27
N PHE A 125 12.11 37.47 -7.19
CA PHE A 125 11.75 38.61 -6.33
C PHE A 125 13.02 39.19 -5.71
N PRO A 126 13.34 40.49 -5.90
CA PRO A 126 14.50 41.09 -5.28
C PRO A 126 14.39 40.91 -3.76
N SER A 127 15.48 40.47 -3.14
CA SER A 127 15.62 40.11 -1.71
C SER A 127 15.16 41.18 -0.70
N THR A 128 14.85 42.39 -1.17
CA THR A 128 14.27 43.49 -0.41
C THR A 128 12.74 43.50 -0.36
N LEU A 129 12.09 42.70 -1.21
CA LEU A 129 10.64 42.58 -1.39
C LEU A 129 10.16 41.12 -1.43
N GLU A 130 10.98 40.17 -0.94
CA GLU A 130 10.39 38.93 -0.43
C GLU A 130 9.28 39.37 0.54
N PRO A 131 8.03 38.95 0.35
CA PRO A 131 6.98 39.49 1.18
C PRO A 131 7.20 38.91 2.57
N VAL A 132 7.73 39.75 3.47
CA VAL A 132 8.04 39.38 4.88
C VAL A 132 6.85 38.67 5.53
N TRP A 133 5.63 38.99 5.08
CA TRP A 133 4.41 38.33 5.48
C TRP A 133 4.31 36.86 5.08
N ILE A 134 4.79 36.41 3.91
CA ILE A 134 4.81 34.98 3.53
C ILE A 134 5.73 34.21 4.47
N ASP A 135 6.94 34.74 4.64
CA ASP A 135 8.00 34.11 5.41
C ASP A 135 7.65 34.10 6.92
N ALA A 136 6.95 35.13 7.41
CA ALA A 136 6.39 35.17 8.76
C ALA A 136 5.19 34.22 8.94
N LEU A 137 4.27 34.17 7.96
CA LEU A 137 3.11 33.29 8.00
C LEU A 137 3.54 31.83 7.99
N GLN A 138 4.54 31.46 7.20
CA GLN A 138 5.10 30.11 7.18
C GLN A 138 5.65 29.70 8.55
N ARG A 139 6.36 30.60 9.25
CA ARG A 139 6.86 30.36 10.61
C ARG A 139 5.72 30.14 11.61
N ILE A 140 4.65 30.92 11.50
CA ILE A 140 3.44 30.78 12.34
C ILE A 140 2.75 29.45 12.08
N LEU A 141 2.56 29.05 10.82
CA LEU A 141 1.94 27.78 10.46
C LEU A 141 2.76 26.58 10.97
N ILE A 142 4.08 26.64 10.90
CA ILE A 142 4.96 25.60 11.48
C ILE A 142 4.82 25.55 13.01
N LEU A 143 4.74 26.70 13.70
CA LEU A 143 4.49 26.72 15.14
C LEU A 143 3.14 26.13 15.52
N ALA A 144 2.09 26.39 14.73
CA ALA A 144 0.79 25.77 14.93
C ALA A 144 0.86 24.23 14.83
N LEU A 145 1.64 23.70 13.89
CA LEU A 145 1.88 22.25 13.74
C LEU A 145 2.72 21.66 14.88
N VAL A 146 3.69 22.41 15.40
CA VAL A 146 4.43 21.99 16.61
C VAL A 146 3.51 21.96 17.82
N ALA A 147 2.64 22.95 17.99
CA ALA A 147 1.67 22.97 19.08
C ALA A 147 0.68 21.79 18.96
N GLU A 148 0.20 21.51 17.75
CA GLU A 148 -0.65 20.36 17.42
C GLU A 148 0.03 19.03 17.81
N PHE A 149 1.31 18.88 17.48
CA PHE A 149 2.09 17.71 17.86
C PHE A 149 2.12 17.52 19.39
N PHE A 150 2.35 18.58 20.15
CA PHE A 150 2.34 18.50 21.62
C PHE A 150 0.96 18.13 22.16
N ILE A 151 -0.13 18.65 21.56
CA ILE A 151 -1.50 18.27 21.94
C ILE A 151 -1.73 16.76 21.74
N ARG A 152 -1.27 16.19 20.64
CA ARG A 152 -1.36 14.73 20.39
C ARG A 152 -0.55 13.90 21.38
N VAL A 153 0.69 14.31 21.68
CA VAL A 153 1.54 13.62 22.65
C VAL A 153 0.94 13.66 24.06
N LEU A 154 0.27 14.75 24.43
CA LEU A 154 -0.42 14.87 25.72
C LEU A 154 -1.71 14.04 25.79
N ALA A 155 -2.34 13.73 24.65
CA ALA A 155 -3.59 12.96 24.60
C ALA A 155 -3.37 11.43 24.57
N ASP A 156 -2.36 10.97 23.81
CA ASP A 156 -2.12 9.55 23.50
C ASP A 156 -0.90 8.95 24.24
N GLU A 157 -0.21 9.75 25.06
CA GLU A 157 0.96 9.38 25.85
C GLU A 157 2.12 8.73 25.03
N TRP A 158 3.03 8.01 25.69
CA TRP A 158 4.22 7.40 25.05
C TRP A 158 3.88 6.31 24.02
N MET A 159 2.69 5.71 24.10
CA MET A 159 2.25 4.67 23.15
C MET A 159 2.02 5.23 21.75
N TRP A 160 1.76 6.54 21.64
CA TRP A 160 1.61 7.21 20.35
C TRP A 160 2.84 7.06 19.44
N PHE A 161 4.06 7.05 20.00
CA PHE A 161 5.30 6.94 19.24
C PHE A 161 5.56 5.54 18.68
N LEU A 162 4.95 4.49 19.22
CA LEU A 162 5.19 3.12 18.75
C LEU A 162 4.57 2.86 17.37
N SER A 163 3.62 3.70 16.94
CA SER A 163 3.14 3.71 15.56
C SER A 163 4.21 4.32 14.64
N LEU A 164 4.71 3.52 13.69
CA LEU A 164 5.62 3.98 12.63
C LEU A 164 5.08 5.23 11.91
N GLY A 165 3.76 5.29 11.73
CA GLY A 165 3.11 6.43 11.13
C GLY A 165 3.26 7.71 11.96
N ASN A 166 3.12 7.62 13.27
CA ASN A 166 3.23 8.78 14.16
C ASN A 166 4.69 9.20 14.35
N CYS A 167 5.64 8.25 14.36
CA CYS A 167 7.07 8.54 14.32
C CYS A 167 7.48 9.36 13.09
N ILE A 168 7.00 8.97 11.92
CA ILE A 168 7.27 9.74 10.68
C ILE A 168 6.63 11.12 10.77
N ASP A 169 5.43 11.25 11.35
CA ASP A 169 4.74 12.53 11.55
C ASP A 169 5.59 13.47 12.44
N ALA A 170 6.04 12.95 13.58
CA ALA A 170 6.96 13.64 14.49
C ALA A 170 8.22 14.10 13.76
N PHE A 171 8.86 13.20 13.02
CA PHE A 171 10.07 13.52 12.26
C PHE A 171 9.83 14.64 11.24
N LEU A 172 8.70 14.65 10.53
CA LEU A 172 8.36 15.65 9.51
C LEU A 172 8.02 17.03 10.10
N VAL A 173 7.43 17.08 11.29
CA VAL A 173 7.18 18.35 11.99
C VAL A 173 8.50 18.94 12.50
N TRP A 174 9.32 18.12 13.16
CA TRP A 174 10.54 18.58 13.83
C TRP A 174 11.71 18.84 12.88
N VAL A 175 12.03 17.91 11.97
CA VAL A 175 13.24 18.00 11.16
C VAL A 175 13.07 18.97 10.00
N PRO A 176 12.28 18.71 8.94
CA PRO A 176 12.15 19.64 7.83
C PRO A 176 11.32 20.90 8.18
N GLY A 177 10.53 20.89 9.26
CA GLY A 177 9.73 22.03 9.71
C GLY A 177 10.48 22.95 10.66
N PHE A 178 10.44 22.59 11.94
CA PHE A 178 10.97 23.42 13.01
C PHE A 178 12.48 23.65 12.89
N LEU A 179 13.27 22.57 12.83
CA LEU A 179 14.73 22.63 12.82
C LEU A 179 15.26 23.41 11.61
N THR A 180 14.74 23.17 10.40
CA THR A 180 15.26 23.90 9.22
C THR A 180 14.94 25.39 9.22
N VAL A 181 13.71 25.76 9.59
CA VAL A 181 13.22 27.14 9.46
C VAL A 181 13.66 27.99 10.65
N TRP A 182 13.61 27.44 11.87
CA TRP A 182 13.86 28.20 13.10
C TRP A 182 15.30 28.12 13.61
N ILE A 183 16.04 27.05 13.31
CA ILE A 183 17.40 26.87 13.83
C ILE A 183 18.41 27.03 12.69
N LEU A 184 18.31 26.21 11.65
CA LEU A 184 19.33 26.18 10.59
C LEU A 184 19.38 27.47 9.76
N ARG A 185 18.23 28.01 9.35
CA ARG A 185 18.15 29.24 8.55
C ARG A 185 18.78 30.44 9.25
N PRO A 186 18.39 30.82 10.49
CA PRO A 186 18.95 32.01 11.16
C PRO A 186 20.35 31.79 11.75
N PHE A 187 20.68 30.59 12.23
CA PHE A 187 21.91 30.37 12.99
C PHE A 187 23.12 30.05 12.10
N PHE A 188 22.92 29.30 11.01
CA PHE A 188 24.02 28.79 10.20
C PHE A 188 24.12 29.41 8.81
N ASN A 189 23.19 30.28 8.39
CA ASN A 189 23.14 30.86 7.03
C ASN A 189 23.41 29.82 5.93
N LEU A 190 22.92 28.58 6.13
CA LEU A 190 23.31 27.44 5.32
C LEU A 190 22.84 27.64 3.88
N ARG A 191 23.81 27.58 2.95
CA ARG A 191 23.62 27.70 1.50
C ARG A 191 22.67 26.62 0.96
N ALA A 192 21.98 26.96 -0.13
CA ALA A 192 20.85 26.28 -0.78
C ALA A 192 20.94 24.74 -0.94
N ASN A 193 22.13 24.15 -0.98
CA ASN A 193 22.30 22.73 -1.33
C ASN A 193 21.76 21.78 -0.24
N VAL A 194 21.94 22.09 1.04
CA VAL A 194 21.40 21.27 2.14
C VAL A 194 19.88 21.48 2.26
N LEU A 195 19.41 22.71 2.03
CA LEU A 195 17.98 23.01 1.98
C LEU A 195 17.28 22.29 0.83
N GLY A 196 17.94 22.11 -0.32
CA GLY A 196 17.41 21.40 -1.49
C GLY A 196 17.11 19.93 -1.19
N ASN A 197 18.03 19.21 -0.55
CA ASN A 197 17.77 17.81 -0.15
C ASN A 197 16.65 17.71 0.90
N LEU A 198 16.56 18.71 1.79
CA LEU A 198 15.49 18.81 2.78
C LEU A 198 14.14 19.22 2.15
N MET A 199 14.12 19.78 0.93
CA MET A 199 12.87 20.03 0.19
C MET A 199 12.15 18.74 -0.18
N VAL A 200 12.88 17.67 -0.52
CA VAL A 200 12.26 16.37 -0.82
C VAL A 200 11.54 15.82 0.42
N LEU A 201 12.13 15.97 1.61
CA LEU A 201 11.48 15.58 2.86
C LEU A 201 10.23 16.41 3.18
N ARG A 202 10.12 17.63 2.66
CA ARG A 202 8.89 18.43 2.78
C ARG A 202 7.75 17.86 1.95
N LEU A 203 8.03 17.16 0.84
CA LEU A 203 6.99 16.49 0.04
C LEU A 203 6.32 15.34 0.79
N LEU A 204 7.02 14.70 1.73
CA LEU A 204 6.45 13.61 2.55
C LEU A 204 5.30 14.07 3.45
N ARG A 205 5.13 15.38 3.67
CA ARG A 205 3.95 15.98 4.34
C ARG A 205 2.65 15.75 3.58
N VAL A 206 2.71 15.38 2.29
CA VAL A 206 1.53 14.94 1.54
C VAL A 206 0.80 13.79 2.26
N ARG A 207 1.53 12.98 3.04
CA ARG A 207 0.94 11.94 3.88
C ARG A 207 -0.02 12.49 4.94
N GLU A 208 0.26 13.65 5.52
CA GLU A 208 -0.63 14.29 6.50
C GLU A 208 -1.94 14.74 5.83
N LEU A 209 -1.87 15.18 4.57
CA LEU A 209 -3.06 15.46 3.76
C LEU A 209 -3.90 14.19 3.56
N VAL A 210 -3.25 13.05 3.32
CA VAL A 210 -3.95 11.76 3.19
C VAL A 210 -4.72 11.39 4.47
N LYS A 211 -4.17 11.69 5.66
CA LYS A 211 -4.90 11.53 6.94
C LYS A 211 -6.14 12.43 7.00
N GLY A 212 -6.00 13.71 6.65
CA GLY A 212 -7.11 14.67 6.63
C GLY A 212 -8.20 14.30 5.62
N VAL A 213 -7.82 13.84 4.42
CA VAL A 213 -8.75 13.38 3.38
C VAL A 213 -9.58 12.19 3.86
N ARG A 214 -8.99 11.26 4.61
CA ARG A 214 -9.71 10.12 5.21
C ARG A 214 -10.78 10.56 6.22
N ALA A 215 -10.56 11.66 6.93
CA ALA A 215 -11.47 12.16 7.94
C ALA A 215 -12.71 12.89 7.36
N VAL A 216 -12.66 13.29 6.08
CA VAL A 216 -13.76 13.98 5.41
C VAL A 216 -14.70 12.97 4.75
N SER A 217 -15.97 12.97 5.17
CA SER A 217 -17.00 12.07 4.64
C SER A 217 -17.22 12.18 3.14
N GLY A 218 -17.05 13.37 2.55
CA GLY A 218 -17.20 13.60 1.10
C GLY A 218 -16.07 13.05 0.22
N PHE A 219 -14.97 12.58 0.81
CA PHE A 219 -13.88 11.91 0.08
C PHE A 219 -13.82 10.42 0.37
N ARG A 220 -14.88 9.84 0.97
CA ARG A 220 -14.91 8.42 1.29
C ARG A 220 -14.75 7.55 0.03
N GLU A 221 -15.37 7.94 -1.08
CA GLU A 221 -15.26 7.24 -2.36
C GLU A 221 -13.80 7.27 -2.89
N LEU A 222 -13.13 8.42 -2.77
CA LEU A 222 -11.72 8.56 -3.12
C LEU A 222 -10.84 7.67 -2.23
N TRP A 223 -11.11 7.63 -0.93
CA TRP A 223 -10.37 6.80 0.02
C TRP A 223 -10.52 5.30 -0.29
N ILE A 224 -11.73 4.85 -0.61
CA ILE A 224 -12.01 3.46 -1.03
C ILE A 224 -11.23 3.12 -2.32
N MET A 225 -11.17 4.04 -3.29
CA MET A 225 -10.39 3.85 -4.51
C MET A 225 -8.88 3.76 -4.22
N VAL A 226 -8.36 4.60 -3.32
CA VAL A 226 -6.96 4.56 -2.89
C VAL A 226 -6.65 3.24 -2.18
N GLN A 227 -7.55 2.75 -1.33
CA GLN A 227 -7.41 1.44 -0.67
C GLN A 227 -7.36 0.30 -1.70
N GLY A 228 -8.28 0.27 -2.67
CA GLY A 228 -8.25 -0.73 -3.74
C GLY A 228 -6.98 -0.67 -4.60
N PHE A 229 -6.44 0.54 -4.82
CA PHE A 229 -5.15 0.71 -5.48
C PHE A 229 -3.99 0.16 -4.63
N THR A 230 -3.96 0.44 -3.33
CA THR A 230 -2.91 -0.08 -2.43
C THR A 230 -2.97 -1.59 -2.30
N ASP A 231 -4.16 -2.19 -2.33
CA ASP A 231 -4.32 -3.65 -2.28
C ASP A 231 -3.75 -4.31 -3.54
N SER A 232 -3.93 -3.67 -4.70
CA SER A 232 -3.34 -4.10 -5.98
C SER A 232 -1.82 -3.85 -6.07
N ALA A 233 -1.27 -2.97 -5.23
CA ALA A 233 0.14 -2.57 -5.30
C ALA A 233 1.12 -3.72 -5.09
N ARG A 234 0.74 -4.73 -4.28
CA ARG A 234 1.58 -5.92 -4.06
C ARG A 234 1.80 -6.72 -5.34
N MET A 235 0.74 -6.93 -6.14
CA MET A 235 0.86 -7.61 -7.43
C MET A 235 1.64 -6.78 -8.43
N LEU A 236 1.35 -5.47 -8.51
CA LEU A 236 2.08 -4.55 -9.37
C LEU A 236 3.58 -4.54 -9.05
N PHE A 237 3.95 -4.57 -7.77
CA PHE A 237 5.36 -4.62 -7.35
C PHE A 237 6.09 -5.84 -7.93
N TRP A 238 5.51 -7.04 -7.82
CA TRP A 238 6.12 -8.25 -8.38
C TRP A 238 6.20 -8.21 -9.90
N THR A 239 5.18 -7.69 -10.57
CA THR A 239 5.24 -7.49 -12.02
C THR A 239 6.35 -6.52 -12.41
N TYR A 240 6.44 -5.37 -11.76
CA TYR A 240 7.51 -4.39 -12.04
C TYR A 240 8.88 -4.98 -11.73
N ALA A 241 9.01 -5.87 -10.75
CA ALA A 241 10.25 -6.59 -10.48
C ALA A 241 10.65 -7.51 -11.66
N ILE A 242 9.70 -8.24 -12.26
CA ILE A 242 9.94 -9.07 -13.46
C ILE A 242 10.33 -8.18 -14.66
N ILE A 243 9.60 -7.09 -14.90
CA ILE A 243 9.92 -6.14 -15.97
C ILE A 243 11.32 -5.56 -15.77
N GLY A 244 11.64 -5.15 -14.53
CA GLY A 244 12.95 -4.62 -14.16
C GLY A 244 14.07 -5.63 -14.36
N LEU A 245 13.85 -6.91 -14.03
CA LEU A 245 14.81 -7.98 -14.29
C LEU A 245 15.06 -8.16 -15.79
N VAL A 246 14.01 -8.18 -16.61
CA VAL A 246 14.15 -8.25 -18.09
C VAL A 246 14.93 -7.03 -18.62
N HIS A 247 14.63 -5.82 -18.12
CA HIS A 247 15.38 -4.61 -18.49
C HIS A 247 16.84 -4.67 -18.06
N LEU A 248 17.15 -5.23 -16.89
CA LEU A 248 18.52 -5.38 -16.41
C LEU A 248 19.29 -6.36 -17.31
N LEU A 249 18.70 -7.51 -17.63
CA LEU A 249 19.33 -8.53 -18.47
C LEU A 249 19.59 -7.99 -19.88
N PHE A 250 18.57 -7.45 -20.54
CA PHE A 250 18.75 -6.88 -21.88
C PHE A 250 19.58 -5.61 -21.88
N GLY A 251 19.54 -4.81 -20.81
CA GLY A 251 20.35 -3.61 -20.64
C GLY A 251 21.84 -3.93 -20.53
N LEU A 252 22.20 -4.99 -19.80
CA LEU A 252 23.58 -5.50 -19.76
C LEU A 252 24.02 -6.03 -21.13
N LEU A 253 23.16 -6.78 -21.82
CA LEU A 253 23.46 -7.28 -23.16
C LEU A 253 23.64 -6.12 -24.16
N ALA A 254 22.77 -5.12 -24.13
CA ALA A 254 22.84 -3.95 -25.02
C ALA A 254 24.09 -3.11 -24.73
N LEU A 255 24.42 -2.90 -23.46
CA LEU A 255 25.68 -2.26 -23.06
C LEU A 255 26.88 -3.02 -23.61
N GLN A 256 26.90 -4.34 -23.50
CA GLN A 256 28.05 -5.14 -23.92
C GLN A 256 28.17 -5.26 -25.45
N VAL A 257 27.04 -5.43 -26.15
CA VAL A 257 27.00 -5.67 -27.61
C VAL A 257 27.09 -4.38 -28.40
N ILE A 258 26.53 -3.27 -27.89
CA ILE A 258 26.47 -1.98 -28.58
C ILE A 258 27.43 -1.00 -27.90
N GLY A 259 27.15 -0.64 -26.64
CA GLY A 259 27.88 0.42 -25.94
C GLY A 259 29.37 0.16 -25.73
N ARG A 260 29.79 -1.10 -25.59
CA ARG A 260 31.19 -1.53 -25.43
C ARG A 260 31.79 -2.14 -26.67
N SER A 261 31.09 -2.07 -27.80
CA SER A 261 31.69 -2.45 -29.08
C SER A 261 32.69 -1.37 -29.53
N GLY A 262 33.83 -1.80 -30.09
CA GLY A 262 34.83 -0.87 -30.62
C GLY A 262 34.33 -0.05 -31.81
N GLU A 263 33.23 -0.46 -32.45
CA GLU A 263 32.64 0.23 -33.61
C GLU A 263 31.89 1.51 -33.22
N PHE A 264 31.41 1.62 -31.98
CA PHE A 264 30.64 2.77 -31.49
C PHE A 264 31.37 3.55 -30.38
N GLU A 265 32.66 3.29 -30.13
CA GLU A 265 33.42 3.96 -29.06
C GLU A 265 33.54 5.48 -29.29
N GLY A 266 33.59 5.92 -30.56
CA GLY A 266 33.64 7.33 -30.94
C GLY A 266 32.29 7.99 -31.26
N ASP A 267 31.17 7.25 -31.18
CA ASP A 267 29.84 7.77 -31.50
C ASP A 267 29.17 8.29 -30.22
N GLU A 268 29.24 9.61 -29.97
CA GLU A 268 28.65 10.24 -28.79
C GLU A 268 27.15 9.97 -28.66
N TYR A 269 26.43 9.85 -29.78
CA TYR A 269 25.00 9.61 -29.77
C TYR A 269 24.70 8.18 -29.32
N VAL A 270 25.37 7.17 -29.89
CA VAL A 270 25.19 5.77 -29.47
C VAL A 270 25.67 5.56 -28.02
N GLN A 271 26.73 6.25 -27.59
CA GLN A 271 27.19 6.21 -26.19
C GLN A 271 26.18 6.88 -25.23
N SER A 272 25.46 7.92 -25.67
CA SER A 272 24.37 8.49 -24.86
C SER A 272 23.23 7.48 -24.62
N LEU A 273 22.99 6.59 -25.58
CA LEU A 273 21.95 5.55 -25.51
C LEU A 273 22.39 4.30 -24.75
N PHE A 274 23.61 3.80 -24.98
CA PHE A 274 24.05 2.48 -24.49
C PHE A 274 25.39 2.50 -23.73
N GLY A 275 26.01 3.66 -23.48
CA GLY A 275 27.35 3.75 -22.89
C GLY A 275 27.45 3.39 -21.40
N SER A 276 26.31 3.45 -20.69
CA SER A 276 26.17 3.03 -19.29
C SER A 276 24.99 2.08 -19.12
N LEU A 277 24.99 1.27 -18.07
CA LEU A 277 23.86 0.37 -17.77
C LEU A 277 22.55 1.14 -17.58
N GLY A 278 22.60 2.28 -16.88
CA GLY A 278 21.43 3.14 -16.69
C GLY A 278 20.88 3.69 -18.01
N ASN A 279 21.77 4.14 -18.90
CA ASN A 279 21.37 4.63 -20.22
C ASN A 279 20.77 3.49 -21.06
N SER A 280 21.40 2.32 -21.07
CA SER A 280 20.87 1.15 -21.79
C SER A 280 19.49 0.74 -21.27
N MET A 281 19.31 0.70 -19.94
CA MET A 281 18.01 0.37 -19.34
C MET A 281 16.95 1.43 -19.67
N PHE A 282 17.30 2.71 -19.67
CA PHE A 282 16.38 3.80 -20.03
C PHE A 282 16.02 3.77 -21.52
N THR A 283 17.00 3.56 -22.40
CA THR A 283 16.78 3.39 -23.84
C THR A 283 15.90 2.18 -24.13
N LEU A 284 16.10 1.06 -23.44
CA LEU A 284 15.22 -0.11 -23.58
C LEU A 284 13.83 0.15 -23.02
N PHE A 285 13.68 0.95 -21.95
CA PHE A 285 12.37 1.39 -21.49
C PHE A 285 11.65 2.22 -22.58
N GLN A 286 12.35 3.15 -23.24
CA GLN A 286 11.81 3.88 -24.40
C GLN A 286 11.44 2.94 -25.56
N VAL A 287 12.26 1.92 -25.83
CA VAL A 287 11.95 0.91 -26.86
C VAL A 287 10.72 0.08 -26.47
N MET A 288 10.54 -0.27 -25.19
CA MET A 288 9.37 -0.99 -24.70
C MET A 288 8.07 -0.19 -24.93
N THR A 289 8.10 1.14 -24.79
CA THR A 289 6.96 2.01 -25.12
C THR A 289 6.79 2.24 -26.62
N LEU A 290 7.65 1.65 -27.45
CA LEU A 290 7.75 1.86 -28.90
C LEU A 290 7.93 3.33 -29.28
N ASP A 291 8.44 4.16 -28.38
CA ASP A 291 8.64 5.57 -28.67
C ASP A 291 9.92 5.76 -29.48
N SER A 292 9.74 6.18 -30.73
CA SER A 292 10.84 6.48 -31.65
C SER A 292 11.85 5.35 -31.88
N TRP A 293 11.54 4.11 -31.46
CA TRP A 293 12.48 2.97 -31.42
C TRP A 293 13.21 2.72 -32.75
N ALA A 294 12.51 2.84 -33.88
CA ALA A 294 13.13 2.65 -35.19
C ALA A 294 14.03 3.83 -35.58
N GLY A 295 13.60 5.05 -35.27
CA GLY A 295 14.26 6.30 -35.67
C GLY A 295 15.46 6.64 -34.80
N SER A 296 15.26 6.68 -33.48
CA SER A 296 16.24 7.12 -32.50
C SER A 296 17.19 6.00 -32.07
N VAL A 297 16.78 4.72 -32.11
CA VAL A 297 17.58 3.62 -31.57
C VAL A 297 18.12 2.70 -32.66
N VAL A 298 17.26 2.12 -33.51
CA VAL A 298 17.66 1.06 -34.46
C VAL A 298 18.39 1.61 -35.69
N ARG A 299 17.89 2.66 -36.34
CA ARG A 299 18.52 3.21 -37.56
C ARG A 299 19.99 3.63 -37.38
N PRO A 300 20.40 4.25 -36.26
CA PRO A 300 21.80 4.59 -36.02
C PRO A 300 22.74 3.38 -35.89
N ILE A 301 22.23 2.24 -35.39
CA ILE A 301 23.08 1.07 -35.09
C ILE A 301 22.97 -0.05 -36.15
N MET A 302 21.90 -0.10 -36.95
CA MET A 302 21.57 -1.25 -37.78
C MET A 302 22.57 -1.58 -38.90
N HIS A 303 23.28 -0.58 -39.41
CA HIS A 303 24.27 -0.76 -40.47
C HIS A 303 25.64 -1.21 -39.94
N THR A 304 25.92 -0.90 -38.67
CA THR A 304 27.22 -1.15 -38.05
C THR A 304 27.17 -2.44 -37.22
N SER A 305 26.13 -2.61 -36.39
CA SER A 305 25.95 -3.81 -35.56
C SER A 305 24.63 -4.53 -35.86
N PRO A 306 24.65 -5.55 -36.75
CA PRO A 306 23.50 -6.42 -37.01
C PRO A 306 23.03 -7.17 -35.75
N LEU A 307 23.95 -7.53 -34.86
CA LEU A 307 23.61 -8.16 -33.58
C LEU A 307 22.86 -7.20 -32.66
N GLY A 308 23.21 -5.90 -32.67
CA GLY A 308 22.46 -4.86 -31.97
C GLY A 308 21.01 -4.76 -32.46
N LEU A 309 20.79 -4.82 -33.78
CA LEU A 309 19.44 -4.86 -34.36
C LEU A 309 18.66 -6.09 -33.91
N VAL A 310 19.25 -7.29 -33.97
CA VAL A 310 18.61 -8.53 -33.52
C VAL A 310 18.26 -8.44 -32.03
N LEU A 311 19.15 -7.91 -31.21
CA LEU A 311 18.93 -7.72 -29.78
C LEU A 311 17.75 -6.80 -29.49
N VAL A 312 17.68 -5.64 -30.16
CA VAL A 312 16.58 -4.68 -29.95
C VAL A 312 15.24 -5.26 -30.43
N LEU A 313 15.21 -5.95 -31.58
CA LEU A 313 13.99 -6.61 -32.06
C LEU A 313 13.55 -7.76 -31.15
N LEU A 314 14.49 -8.55 -30.65
CA LEU A 314 14.22 -9.61 -29.68
C LEU A 314 13.66 -9.01 -28.38
N PHE A 315 14.23 -7.92 -27.90
CA PHE A 315 13.73 -7.20 -26.74
C PHE A 315 12.30 -6.70 -26.95
N ILE A 316 11.97 -6.13 -28.12
CA ILE A 316 10.59 -5.72 -28.45
C ILE A 316 9.64 -6.92 -28.35
N GLY A 317 10.00 -8.07 -28.92
CA GLY A 317 9.18 -9.27 -28.85
C GLY A 317 8.96 -9.76 -27.41
N VAL A 318 10.05 -9.88 -26.64
CA VAL A 318 9.99 -10.34 -25.23
C VAL A 318 9.24 -9.35 -24.35
N SER A 319 9.56 -8.06 -24.43
CA SER A 319 8.90 -7.01 -23.62
C SER A 319 7.42 -6.88 -23.96
N SER A 320 7.04 -6.98 -25.24
CA SER A 320 5.62 -7.01 -25.65
C SER A 320 4.90 -8.20 -25.03
N PHE A 321 5.50 -9.39 -25.07
CA PHE A 321 4.92 -10.58 -24.44
C PHE A 321 4.75 -10.42 -22.92
N VAL A 322 5.77 -9.87 -22.23
CA VAL A 322 5.69 -9.57 -20.79
C VAL A 322 4.58 -8.55 -20.49
N LEU A 323 4.46 -7.48 -21.28
CA LEU A 323 3.39 -6.49 -21.14
C LEU A 323 2.01 -7.10 -21.38
N PHE A 324 1.84 -7.93 -22.41
CA PHE A 324 0.58 -8.63 -22.65
C PHE A 324 0.22 -9.57 -21.50
N ASN A 325 1.19 -10.29 -20.93
CA ASN A 325 0.95 -11.15 -19.77
C ASN A 325 0.59 -10.35 -18.53
N LEU A 326 1.19 -9.17 -18.32
CA LEU A 326 0.79 -8.25 -17.25
C LEU A 326 -0.66 -7.78 -17.43
N VAL A 327 -1.02 -7.30 -18.62
CA VAL A 327 -2.39 -6.86 -18.90
C VAL A 327 -3.37 -8.00 -18.70
N THR A 328 -3.03 -9.21 -19.17
CA THR A 328 -3.85 -10.40 -18.96
C THR A 328 -4.01 -10.74 -17.49
N ALA A 329 -2.92 -10.70 -16.70
CA ALA A 329 -2.98 -10.95 -15.27
C ALA A 329 -3.90 -9.96 -14.54
N ILE A 330 -3.83 -8.67 -14.86
CA ILE A 330 -4.72 -7.65 -14.27
C ILE A 330 -6.17 -7.91 -14.69
N VAL A 331 -6.44 -8.17 -15.97
CA VAL A 331 -7.81 -8.44 -16.44
C VAL A 331 -8.38 -9.69 -15.77
N VAL A 332 -7.58 -10.73 -15.62
CA VAL A 332 -7.95 -11.99 -14.95
C VAL A 332 -8.23 -11.75 -13.47
N GLU A 333 -7.37 -11.00 -12.78
CA GLU A 333 -7.59 -10.63 -11.38
C GLU A 333 -8.90 -9.87 -11.18
N GLN A 334 -9.18 -8.88 -12.05
CA GLN A 334 -10.43 -8.12 -11.99
C GLN A 334 -11.65 -9.00 -12.28
N ALA A 335 -11.53 -9.95 -13.20
CA ALA A 335 -12.59 -10.92 -13.49
C ALA A 335 -12.85 -11.85 -12.29
N PHE A 336 -11.80 -12.37 -11.65
CA PHE A 336 -11.93 -13.22 -10.47
C PHE A 336 -12.45 -12.45 -9.25
N SER A 337 -11.99 -11.21 -9.05
CA SER A 337 -12.46 -10.35 -7.96
C SER A 337 -13.96 -10.05 -8.09
N ALA A 338 -14.45 -9.77 -9.30
CA ALA A 338 -15.87 -9.58 -9.57
C ALA A 338 -16.70 -10.84 -9.25
N VAL A 339 -16.24 -12.03 -9.67
CA VAL A 339 -16.92 -13.30 -9.38
C VAL A 339 -16.94 -13.60 -7.89
N SER A 340 -15.83 -13.40 -7.18
CA SER A 340 -15.75 -13.64 -5.73
C SER A 340 -16.72 -12.75 -4.94
N THR A 341 -16.88 -11.50 -5.37
CA THR A 341 -17.81 -10.55 -4.76
C THR A 341 -19.27 -11.00 -4.99
N ASP A 342 -19.60 -11.48 -6.18
CA ASP A 342 -20.94 -11.99 -6.50
C ASP A 342 -21.28 -13.26 -5.69
N GLU A 343 -20.32 -14.17 -5.49
CA GLU A 343 -20.54 -15.38 -4.66
C GLU A 343 -20.83 -15.03 -3.19
N GLU A 344 -20.11 -14.06 -2.62
CA GLU A 344 -20.31 -13.61 -1.23
C GLU A 344 -21.68 -12.92 -1.05
N LEU A 345 -22.10 -12.13 -2.04
CA LEU A 345 -23.44 -11.52 -2.06
C LEU A 345 -24.56 -12.57 -2.17
N LEU A 346 -24.37 -13.63 -2.97
CA LEU A 346 -25.34 -14.72 -3.07
C LEU A 346 -25.41 -15.55 -1.79
N ALA A 347 -24.27 -15.83 -1.16
CA ALA A 347 -24.22 -16.57 0.09
C ALA A 347 -24.92 -15.81 1.23
N SER A 348 -24.65 -14.51 1.37
CA SER A 348 -25.32 -13.67 2.38
C SER A 348 -26.84 -13.57 2.15
N THR A 349 -27.28 -13.48 0.89
CA THR A 349 -28.70 -13.49 0.53
C THR A 349 -29.37 -14.81 0.90
N ARG A 350 -28.73 -15.96 0.61
CA ARG A 350 -29.25 -17.29 1.01
C ARG A 350 -29.37 -17.42 2.52
N HIS A 351 -28.37 -16.96 3.28
CA HIS A 351 -28.43 -16.96 4.74
C HIS A 351 -29.56 -16.08 5.29
N SER A 352 -29.81 -14.92 4.70
CA SER A 352 -30.93 -14.05 5.08
C SER A 352 -32.28 -14.74 4.84
N ASN A 353 -32.48 -15.31 3.65
CA ASN A 353 -33.72 -16.01 3.30
C ASN A 353 -33.93 -17.26 4.19
N GLN A 354 -32.86 -17.97 4.54
CA GLN A 354 -32.95 -19.11 5.44
C GLN A 354 -33.37 -18.69 6.86
N LYS A 355 -32.86 -17.58 7.37
CA LYS A 355 -33.30 -17.05 8.68
C LYS A 355 -34.77 -16.65 8.65
N GLU A 356 -35.19 -15.95 7.60
CA GLU A 356 -36.59 -15.53 7.45
C GLU A 356 -37.55 -16.71 7.35
N THR A 357 -37.18 -17.76 6.62
CA THR A 357 -37.99 -18.99 6.53
C THR A 357 -38.09 -19.73 7.86
N VAL A 358 -37.00 -19.81 8.63
CA VAL A 358 -37.00 -20.42 9.98
C VAL A 358 -37.85 -19.61 10.95
N GLU A 359 -37.74 -18.27 10.94
CA GLU A 359 -38.58 -17.39 11.76
C GLU A 359 -40.06 -17.46 11.38
N GLY A 360 -40.35 -17.52 10.07
CA GLY A 360 -41.70 -17.70 9.55
C GLY A 360 -42.31 -19.04 9.98
N LEU A 361 -41.54 -20.12 9.93
CA LEU A 361 -41.97 -21.43 10.44
C LEU A 361 -42.26 -21.37 11.94
N LYS A 362 -41.38 -20.76 12.74
CA LYS A 362 -41.59 -20.63 14.19
C LYS A 362 -42.92 -19.94 14.53
N LYS A 363 -43.27 -18.87 13.81
CA LYS A 363 -44.55 -18.15 13.97
C LYS A 363 -45.79 -18.96 13.58
N LEU A 364 -45.66 -20.02 12.78
CA LEU A 364 -46.79 -20.87 12.38
C LEU A 364 -47.06 -22.00 13.38
N PHE A 365 -46.09 -22.33 14.25
CA PHE A 365 -46.19 -23.40 15.24
C PHE A 365 -46.41 -22.91 16.67
N ASP A 366 -46.32 -21.60 16.91
CA ASP A 366 -46.79 -20.90 18.11
C ASP A 366 -48.24 -20.41 17.91
#